data_AF-A0A9D0HFN9-F1
#
_entry.id   AF-A0A9D0HFN9-F1
#
_cell.length_a   1.000
_cell.length_b   1.000
_cell.length_c   1.000
_cell.angle_alpha   90.00
_cell.angle_beta   90.00
_cell.angle_gamma   90.00
#
_symmetry.space_group_name_H-M   'P 1'
#
loop_
_entity.id
_entity.type
_entity.pdbx_description
1 polymer ?
#
loop_
_entity_poly.entity_id
_entity_poly.type
_entity_poly.pdbx_seq_one_letter_code
_entity_poly.pdbx_strand_id
1 'polypeptide(L)'
;MLTRVLNVALRLALLAALFASMALYVDYQPNSVGAICAAGGGCGAVRASNFSHIAGVPVPVIGVGVFGGLLVMAVWASRRWHIRVLALACVLAGLGAMVFIGLQVFVIGAICPWCMGVDSSALVAAIVAAVLVTRQPDNEPGWLRSLWTAGGVLALILPLLWPISATNAPPIVRAEQQPARVNIVSFTDFQCPYCRRLHKVMVDVEKQHGDKLNVVLLMRPLRRHKRAKSAALAYLCMPKDKQPAYAHQLYSMKQKNMTPEHLRTLALAAGG
;
A
#
# COMPACT_ATOMS: atom_id res chain seq x y z
N MET A 1 -9.56 -38.59 -16.37
CA MET A 1 -8.56 -38.14 -15.39
C MET A 1 -8.04 -36.74 -15.72
N LEU A 2 -7.54 -36.48 -16.92
CA LEU A 2 -6.97 -35.17 -17.30
C LEU A 2 -7.91 -33.96 -17.12
N THR A 3 -9.20 -34.06 -17.49
CA THR A 3 -10.16 -32.95 -17.29
C THR A 3 -10.32 -32.56 -15.82
N ARG A 4 -10.41 -33.54 -14.92
CA ARG A 4 -10.49 -33.29 -13.46
C ARG A 4 -9.23 -32.57 -12.97
N VAL A 5 -8.05 -33.03 -13.41
CA VAL A 5 -6.77 -32.39 -13.05
C VAL A 5 -6.74 -30.93 -13.53
N LEU A 6 -7.19 -30.66 -14.75
CA LEU A 6 -7.25 -29.30 -15.29
C LEU A 6 -8.24 -28.41 -14.51
N ASN A 7 -9.42 -28.92 -14.14
CA ASN A 7 -10.37 -28.16 -13.32
C ASN A 7 -9.83 -27.84 -11.92
N VAL A 8 -9.17 -28.80 -11.28
CA VAL A 8 -8.48 -28.57 -10.00
C VAL A 8 -7.40 -27.51 -10.14
N ALA A 9 -6.56 -27.61 -11.18
CA ALA A 9 -5.50 -26.63 -11.44
C ALA A 9 -6.06 -25.21 -11.68
N LEU A 10 -7.13 -25.09 -12.48
CA LEU A 10 -7.80 -23.81 -12.73
C LEU A 10 -8.32 -23.18 -11.43
N ARG A 11 -9.00 -23.96 -10.58
CA ARG A 11 -9.58 -23.45 -9.33
C ARG A 11 -8.52 -23.09 -8.30
N LEU A 12 -7.42 -23.85 -8.22
CA LEU A 12 -6.28 -23.49 -7.37
C LEU A 12 -5.63 -22.18 -7.83
N ALA A 13 -5.46 -21.98 -9.14
CA ALA A 13 -4.94 -20.73 -9.67
C ALA A 13 -5.87 -19.54 -9.35
N LEU A 14 -7.18 -19.70 -9.54
CA LEU A 14 -8.16 -18.66 -9.21
C LEU A 14 -8.23 -18.38 -7.70
N LEU A 15 -8.10 -19.39 -6.85
CA LEU A 15 -8.02 -19.22 -5.39
C LEU A 15 -6.76 -18.47 -4.97
N ALA A 16 -5.61 -18.82 -5.54
CA ALA A 16 -4.36 -18.12 -5.27
C ALA A 16 -4.45 -16.65 -5.68
N ALA A 17 -5.00 -16.36 -6.86
CA ALA A 17 -5.24 -15.00 -7.34
C ALA A 17 -6.23 -14.23 -6.45
N LEU A 18 -7.31 -14.88 -6.00
CA LEU A 18 -8.31 -14.28 -5.11
C LEU A 18 -7.71 -13.95 -3.73
N PHE A 19 -7.01 -14.90 -3.13
CA PHE A 19 -6.34 -14.70 -1.84
C PHE A 19 -5.30 -13.58 -1.91
N ALA A 20 -4.44 -13.59 -2.93
CA ALA A 20 -3.44 -12.55 -3.12
C ALA A 20 -4.07 -11.16 -3.40
N SER A 21 -5.16 -11.09 -4.16
CA SER A 21 -5.90 -9.85 -4.40
C SER A 21 -6.52 -9.30 -3.10
N MET A 22 -7.10 -10.18 -2.28
CA MET A 22 -7.67 -9.79 -1.00
C MET A 22 -6.60 -9.36 0.00
N ALA A 23 -5.47 -10.06 0.04
CA ALA A 23 -4.31 -9.69 0.85
C ALA A 23 -3.75 -8.32 0.44
N LEU A 24 -3.63 -8.05 -0.86
CA LEU A 24 -3.27 -6.73 -1.38
C LEU A 24 -4.31 -5.67 -1.02
N TYR A 25 -5.61 -5.98 -1.06
CA TYR A 25 -6.65 -5.03 -0.66
C TYR A 25 -6.52 -4.62 0.81
N VAL A 26 -6.31 -5.59 1.71
CA VAL A 26 -6.07 -5.32 3.12
C VAL A 26 -4.82 -4.44 3.30
N ASP A 27 -3.76 -4.73 2.55
CA ASP A 27 -2.51 -3.96 2.59
C ASP A 27 -2.63 -2.56 1.97
N TYR A 28 -3.65 -2.30 1.15
CA TYR A 28 -3.97 -0.98 0.58
C TYR A 28 -4.71 -0.06 1.55
N GLN A 29 -5.21 -0.58 2.67
CA GLN A 29 -5.96 0.23 3.62
C GLN A 29 -5.05 1.24 4.34
N PRO A 30 -5.56 2.44 4.70
CA PRO A 30 -4.76 3.47 5.37
C PRO A 30 -4.13 3.00 6.68
N ASN A 31 -4.76 2.02 7.34
CA ASN A 31 -4.36 1.49 8.64
C ASN A 31 -3.39 0.30 8.52
N SER A 32 -3.18 -0.25 7.33
CA SER A 32 -2.28 -1.38 7.13
C SER A 32 -0.85 -0.89 6.92
N VAL A 33 0.04 -1.24 7.84
CA VAL A 33 1.44 -0.79 7.86
C VAL A 33 2.36 -1.58 6.91
N GLY A 34 1.86 -2.06 5.77
CA GLY A 34 2.68 -2.85 4.85
C GLY A 34 3.11 -4.19 5.48
N ALA A 35 2.20 -4.88 6.19
CA ALA A 35 2.52 -6.13 6.90
C ALA A 35 3.07 -7.23 5.95
N ILE A 36 2.70 -7.11 4.67
CA ILE A 36 3.01 -8.05 3.60
C ILE A 36 4.15 -7.54 2.72
N CYS A 37 4.27 -6.21 2.60
CA CYS A 37 5.30 -5.54 1.82
C CYS A 37 6.45 -5.15 2.74
N ALA A 38 7.30 -6.11 3.10
CA ALA A 38 8.54 -5.82 3.81
C ALA A 38 9.36 -4.78 3.03
N ALA A 39 9.92 -3.80 3.76
CA ALA A 39 10.71 -2.70 3.22
C ALA A 39 11.80 -3.22 2.27
N GLY A 40 11.68 -2.91 0.98
CA GLY A 40 12.68 -3.21 -0.06
C GLY A 40 12.20 -4.08 -1.23
N GLY A 41 11.09 -4.79 -1.11
CA GLY A 41 10.62 -5.74 -2.14
C GLY A 41 9.89 -5.14 -3.36
N GLY A 42 10.15 -3.88 -3.72
CA GLY A 42 9.53 -3.20 -4.89
C GLY A 42 8.02 -2.90 -4.79
N CYS A 43 7.28 -3.57 -3.90
CA CYS A 43 5.84 -3.39 -3.73
C CYS A 43 5.43 -1.94 -3.46
N GLY A 44 6.18 -1.21 -2.62
CA GLY A 44 5.87 0.18 -2.30
C GLY A 44 5.91 1.11 -3.53
N ALA A 45 6.86 0.88 -4.44
CA ALA A 45 6.97 1.64 -5.68
C ALA A 45 5.79 1.36 -6.63
N VAL A 46 5.38 0.09 -6.75
CA VAL A 46 4.22 -0.31 -7.56
C VAL A 46 2.93 0.28 -6.98
N ARG A 47 2.73 0.19 -5.67
CA ARG A 47 1.56 0.72 -4.96
C ARG A 47 1.44 2.25 -5.04
N ALA A 48 2.56 2.95 -4.98
CA ALA A 48 2.60 4.41 -5.09
C ALA A 48 2.48 4.92 -6.54
N SER A 49 2.51 4.04 -7.54
CA SER A 49 2.40 4.42 -8.95
C SER A 49 0.96 4.81 -9.34
N ASN A 50 0.81 5.57 -10.42
CA ASN A 50 -0.51 5.92 -10.95
C ASN A 50 -1.33 4.71 -11.42
N PHE A 51 -0.71 3.55 -11.61
CA PHE A 51 -1.37 2.33 -12.10
C PHE A 51 -2.02 1.51 -10.97
N SER A 52 -1.84 1.89 -9.70
CA SER A 52 -2.46 1.21 -8.56
C SER A 52 -3.96 1.49 -8.42
N HIS A 53 -4.47 2.49 -9.13
CA HIS A 53 -5.89 2.83 -9.23
C HIS A 53 -6.33 2.90 -10.70
N ILE A 54 -7.47 2.27 -11.02
CA ILE A 54 -8.13 2.38 -12.31
C ILE A 54 -9.46 3.09 -12.09
N ALA A 55 -9.66 4.23 -12.75
CA ALA A 55 -10.87 5.06 -12.59
C ALA A 55 -11.19 5.39 -11.11
N GLY A 56 -10.16 5.57 -10.28
CA GLY A 56 -10.29 5.83 -8.84
C GLY A 56 -10.46 4.58 -7.97
N VAL A 57 -10.73 3.41 -8.55
CA VAL A 57 -10.89 2.15 -7.82
C VAL A 57 -9.53 1.45 -7.68
N PRO A 58 -9.13 1.01 -6.47
CA PRO A 58 -7.90 0.24 -6.30
C PRO A 58 -7.93 -1.03 -7.14
N VAL A 59 -6.85 -1.30 -7.89
CA VAL A 59 -6.69 -2.53 -8.68
C VAL A 59 -6.97 -3.82 -7.88
N PRO A 60 -6.52 -3.99 -6.63
CA PRO A 60 -6.83 -5.22 -5.88
C PRO A 60 -8.33 -5.44 -5.61
N VAL A 61 -9.14 -4.38 -5.52
CA VAL A 61 -10.61 -4.50 -5.39
C VAL A 61 -11.21 -5.07 -6.68
N ILE A 62 -10.73 -4.60 -7.83
CA ILE A 62 -11.11 -5.14 -9.13
C ILE A 62 -10.71 -6.62 -9.22
N GLY A 63 -9.48 -6.96 -8.78
CA GLY A 63 -8.99 -8.33 -8.70
C GLY A 63 -9.89 -9.25 -7.87
N VAL A 64 -10.28 -8.82 -6.67
CA VAL A 64 -11.21 -9.58 -5.81
C VAL A 64 -12.54 -9.86 -6.53
N GLY A 65 -13.11 -8.86 -7.20
CA GLY A 65 -14.35 -9.03 -7.96
C GLY A 65 -14.20 -9.99 -9.15
N VAL A 66 -13.15 -9.81 -9.95
CA VAL A 66 -12.90 -10.62 -11.15
C VAL A 66 -12.58 -12.07 -10.77
N PHE A 67 -11.59 -12.31 -9.91
CA PHE A 67 -11.20 -13.67 -9.54
C PHE A 67 -12.27 -14.38 -8.69
N GLY A 68 -13.02 -13.64 -7.86
CA GLY A 68 -14.18 -14.18 -7.15
C GLY A 68 -15.27 -14.64 -8.11
N GLY A 69 -15.65 -13.80 -9.09
CA GLY A 69 -16.63 -14.14 -10.11
C GLY A 69 -16.19 -15.32 -10.99
N LEU A 70 -14.92 -15.34 -11.40
CA LEU A 70 -14.33 -16.45 -12.16
C LEU A 70 -14.33 -17.75 -11.36
N LEU A 71 -14.00 -17.71 -10.06
CA LEU A 71 -14.02 -18.89 -9.20
C LEU A 71 -15.44 -19.44 -9.02
N VAL A 72 -16.43 -18.56 -8.77
CA VAL A 72 -17.85 -18.95 -8.69
C VAL A 72 -18.28 -19.63 -9.99
N MET A 73 -17.99 -19.01 -11.13
CA MET A 73 -18.30 -19.56 -12.44
C MET A 73 -17.58 -20.89 -12.68
N ALA A 74 -16.31 -21.04 -12.28
CA ALA A 74 -15.53 -22.28 -12.41
C ALA A 74 -16.03 -23.43 -11.53
N VAL A 75 -16.68 -23.14 -10.40
CA VAL A 75 -17.28 -24.17 -9.54
C VAL A 75 -18.66 -24.60 -10.05
N TRP A 76 -19.41 -23.70 -10.70
CA TRP A 76 -20.80 -23.92 -11.11
C TRP A 76 -20.98 -24.11 -12.64
N ALA A 77 -19.88 -24.11 -13.41
CA ALA A 77 -19.88 -24.33 -14.85
C ALA A 77 -20.34 -25.74 -15.23
N SER A 78 -21.64 -25.92 -15.45
CA SER A 78 -22.24 -27.20 -15.87
C SER A 78 -22.50 -27.33 -17.37
N ARG A 79 -22.64 -26.21 -18.11
CA ARG A 79 -22.97 -26.19 -19.54
C ARG A 79 -21.75 -25.80 -20.39
N ARG A 80 -21.68 -26.29 -21.64
CA ARG A 80 -20.58 -25.95 -22.57
C ARG A 80 -20.41 -24.44 -22.79
N TRP A 81 -21.50 -23.69 -22.79
CA TRP A 81 -21.43 -22.23 -22.92
C TRP A 81 -20.85 -21.55 -21.68
N HIS A 82 -21.08 -22.08 -20.46
CA HIS A 82 -20.41 -21.59 -19.24
C HIS A 82 -18.90 -21.72 -19.37
N ILE A 83 -18.40 -22.85 -19.87
CA ILE A 83 -16.95 -23.10 -20.05
C ILE A 83 -16.37 -22.13 -21.09
N ARG A 84 -17.08 -21.85 -22.18
CA ARG A 84 -16.63 -20.87 -23.20
C ARG A 84 -16.56 -19.46 -22.65
N VAL A 85 -17.57 -19.03 -21.89
CA VAL A 85 -17.59 -17.71 -21.25
C VAL A 85 -16.48 -17.60 -20.20
N LEU A 86 -16.30 -18.64 -19.37
CA LEU A 86 -15.22 -18.73 -18.39
C LEU A 86 -13.85 -18.65 -19.05
N ALA A 87 -13.62 -19.41 -20.12
CA ALA A 87 -12.36 -19.37 -20.84
C ALA A 87 -12.08 -18.01 -21.46
N LEU A 88 -13.07 -17.39 -22.11
CA LEU A 88 -12.93 -16.03 -22.63
C LEU A 88 -12.56 -15.04 -21.52
N ALA A 89 -13.27 -15.09 -20.40
CA ALA A 89 -13.02 -14.19 -19.27
C ALA A 89 -11.64 -14.43 -18.63
N CYS A 90 -11.20 -15.68 -18.47
CA CYS A 90 -9.85 -16.00 -18.01
C CYS A 90 -8.77 -15.52 -18.99
N VAL A 91 -8.99 -15.64 -20.31
CA VAL A 91 -8.05 -15.14 -21.33
C VAL A 91 -7.94 -13.62 -21.28
N LEU A 92 -9.07 -12.90 -21.12
CA LEU A 92 -9.06 -11.45 -20.94
C LEU A 92 -8.30 -11.04 -19.67
N ALA A 93 -8.51 -11.77 -18.56
CA ALA A 93 -7.76 -11.55 -17.33
C ALA A 93 -6.26 -11.82 -17.50
N GLY A 94 -5.87 -12.89 -18.22
CA GLY A 94 -4.48 -13.20 -18.54
C GLY A 94 -3.82 -12.16 -19.45
N LEU A 95 -4.55 -11.60 -20.42
CA LEU A 95 -4.08 -10.47 -21.24
C LEU A 95 -3.82 -9.23 -20.36
N GLY A 96 -4.74 -8.93 -19.43
CA GLY A 96 -4.53 -7.89 -18.43
C GLY A 96 -3.28 -8.12 -17.58
N ALA A 97 -3.07 -9.35 -17.10
CA ALA A 97 -1.89 -9.74 -16.34
C ALA A 97 -0.58 -9.50 -17.12
N MET A 98 -0.53 -9.79 -18.43
CA MET A 98 0.66 -9.49 -19.25
C MET A 98 0.94 -7.98 -19.32
N VAL A 99 -0.10 -7.15 -19.38
CA VAL A 99 0.05 -5.69 -19.35
C VAL A 99 0.60 -5.23 -18.00
N PHE A 100 0.06 -5.71 -16.89
CA PHE A 100 0.57 -5.35 -15.55
C PHE A 100 2.01 -5.81 -15.31
N ILE A 101 2.35 -7.03 -15.72
CA ILE A 101 3.74 -7.50 -15.70
C ILE A 101 4.64 -6.57 -16.51
N GLY A 102 4.23 -6.20 -17.73
CA GLY A 102 4.95 -5.27 -18.58
C GLY A 102 5.14 -3.90 -17.92
N LEU A 103 4.11 -3.35 -17.29
CA LEU A 103 4.19 -2.08 -16.57
C LEU A 103 5.21 -2.14 -15.43
N GLN A 104 5.25 -3.24 -14.67
CA GLN A 104 6.18 -3.40 -13.56
C GLN A 104 7.64 -3.48 -14.02
N VAL A 105 7.90 -4.22 -15.10
CA VAL A 105 9.26 -4.44 -15.62
C VAL A 105 9.78 -3.22 -16.42
N PHE A 106 8.96 -2.65 -17.31
CA PHE A 106 9.43 -1.65 -18.27
C PHE A 106 9.16 -0.20 -17.85
N VAL A 107 8.09 0.07 -17.08
CA VAL A 107 7.69 1.45 -16.74
C VAL A 107 8.06 1.81 -15.31
N ILE A 108 7.76 0.93 -14.35
CA ILE A 108 7.98 1.19 -12.93
C ILE A 108 9.43 0.85 -12.53
N GLY A 109 10.03 -0.15 -13.17
CA GLY A 109 11.37 -0.63 -12.84
C GLY A 109 11.44 -1.29 -11.45
N ALA A 110 10.30 -1.77 -10.93
CA ALA A 110 10.19 -2.42 -9.64
C ALA A 110 9.21 -3.59 -9.70
N ILE A 111 9.61 -4.72 -9.11
CA ILE A 111 8.82 -5.94 -9.09
C ILE A 111 8.13 -6.06 -7.73
N CYS A 112 6.82 -6.30 -7.74
CA CYS A 112 6.02 -6.61 -6.56
C CYS A 112 5.70 -8.11 -6.57
N PRO A 113 6.24 -8.92 -5.63
CA PRO A 113 6.00 -10.36 -5.59
C PRO A 113 4.52 -10.76 -5.52
N TRP A 114 3.69 -9.95 -4.88
CA TRP A 114 2.25 -10.22 -4.76
C TRP A 114 1.49 -9.95 -6.06
N CYS A 115 1.82 -8.86 -6.77
CA CYS A 115 1.26 -8.63 -8.11
C CYS A 115 1.71 -9.73 -9.06
N MET A 116 2.99 -10.13 -9.02
CA MET A 116 3.48 -11.28 -9.79
C MET A 116 2.74 -12.58 -9.46
N GLY A 117 2.41 -12.81 -8.19
CA GLY A 117 1.60 -13.96 -7.77
C GLY A 117 0.20 -13.95 -8.38
N VAL A 118 -0.47 -12.79 -8.37
CA VAL A 118 -1.79 -12.61 -9.01
C VAL A 118 -1.69 -12.80 -10.52
N ASP A 119 -0.75 -12.12 -11.17
CA ASP A 119 -0.61 -12.09 -12.63
C ASP A 119 -0.20 -13.46 -13.18
N SER A 120 0.73 -14.15 -12.53
CA SER A 120 1.11 -15.52 -12.90
C SER A 120 -0.05 -16.51 -12.70
N SER A 121 -0.82 -16.36 -11.61
CA SER A 121 -2.02 -17.17 -11.38
C SER A 121 -3.08 -16.93 -12.46
N ALA A 122 -3.27 -15.68 -12.89
CA ALA A 122 -4.17 -15.32 -13.98
C ALA A 122 -3.72 -15.92 -15.33
N LEU A 123 -2.42 -15.90 -15.62
CA LEU A 123 -1.85 -16.53 -16.82
C LEU A 123 -2.05 -18.05 -16.82
N VAL A 124 -1.81 -18.71 -15.69
CA VAL A 124 -2.07 -20.15 -15.55
C VAL A 124 -3.55 -20.43 -15.76
N ALA A 125 -4.44 -19.66 -15.12
CA ALA A 125 -5.88 -19.80 -15.29
C ALA A 125 -6.32 -19.61 -16.76
N ALA A 126 -5.75 -18.64 -17.47
CA ALA A 126 -6.01 -18.41 -18.90
C ALA A 126 -5.64 -19.62 -19.76
N ILE A 127 -4.43 -20.16 -19.57
CA ILE A 127 -3.93 -21.32 -20.33
C ILE A 127 -4.78 -22.55 -20.05
N VAL A 128 -5.04 -22.86 -18.77
CA VAL A 128 -5.83 -24.04 -18.38
C VAL A 128 -7.27 -23.92 -18.88
N ALA A 129 -7.90 -22.75 -18.74
CA ALA A 129 -9.27 -22.54 -19.21
C ALA A 129 -9.39 -22.64 -20.73
N ALA A 130 -8.40 -22.16 -21.49
CA ALA A 130 -8.37 -22.32 -22.95
C ALA A 130 -8.32 -23.79 -23.36
N VAL A 131 -7.53 -24.62 -22.66
CA VAL A 131 -7.49 -26.09 -22.92
C VAL A 131 -8.83 -26.74 -22.59
N LEU A 132 -9.48 -26.33 -21.49
CA LEU A 132 -10.78 -26.88 -21.06
C LEU A 132 -11.92 -26.65 -22.05
N VAL A 133 -11.86 -25.62 -22.91
CA VAL A 133 -12.86 -25.39 -23.99
C VAL A 133 -12.99 -26.59 -24.93
N THR A 134 -11.89 -27.33 -25.15
CA THR A 134 -11.86 -28.51 -26.03
C THR A 134 -12.36 -29.78 -25.37
N ARG A 135 -12.66 -29.74 -24.07
CA ARG A 135 -13.00 -30.92 -23.26
C ARG A 135 -14.48 -30.90 -22.85
N GLN A 136 -15.02 -32.09 -22.57
CA GLN A 136 -16.38 -32.20 -22.03
C GLN A 136 -16.41 -31.76 -20.56
N PRO A 137 -17.49 -31.09 -20.10
CA PRO A 137 -17.68 -30.78 -18.69
C PRO A 137 -17.63 -32.07 -17.88
N ASP A 138 -16.87 -32.08 -16.80
CA ASP A 138 -16.94 -33.15 -15.82
C ASP A 138 -18.11 -32.92 -14.86
N ASN A 139 -18.74 -34.01 -14.44
CA ASN A 139 -19.77 -33.95 -13.42
C ASN A 139 -19.15 -34.29 -12.07
N GLU A 140 -18.71 -33.27 -11.35
CA GLU A 140 -18.18 -33.43 -9.99
C GLU A 140 -19.29 -33.59 -8.96
N PRO A 141 -19.07 -34.41 -7.92
CA PRO A 141 -20.03 -34.59 -6.84
C PRO A 141 -20.16 -33.32 -6.00
N GLY A 142 -21.35 -33.11 -5.43
CA GLY A 142 -21.71 -31.86 -4.72
C GLY A 142 -20.76 -31.49 -3.58
N TRP A 143 -20.21 -32.47 -2.85
CA TRP A 143 -19.30 -32.22 -1.73
C TRP A 143 -17.98 -31.54 -2.16
N LEU A 144 -17.45 -31.84 -3.36
CA LEU A 144 -16.28 -31.13 -3.90
C LEU A 144 -16.62 -29.65 -4.16
N ARG A 145 -17.82 -29.37 -4.67
CA ARG A 145 -18.25 -27.97 -4.91
C ARG A 145 -18.30 -27.20 -3.59
N SER A 146 -18.84 -27.81 -2.54
CA SER A 146 -18.86 -27.22 -1.20
C SER A 146 -17.45 -26.90 -0.68
N LEU A 147 -16.48 -27.80 -0.90
CA LEU A 147 -15.09 -27.55 -0.53
C LEU A 147 -14.48 -26.36 -1.27
N TRP A 148 -14.70 -26.24 -2.58
CA TRP A 148 -14.21 -25.07 -3.34
C TRP A 148 -14.89 -23.77 -2.91
N THR A 149 -16.18 -23.80 -2.59
CA THR A 149 -16.87 -22.61 -2.06
C THR A 149 -16.34 -22.21 -0.67
N ALA A 150 -16.10 -23.17 0.22
CA ALA A 150 -15.49 -22.91 1.52
C ALA A 150 -14.06 -22.38 1.36
N GLY A 151 -13.28 -22.93 0.43
CA GLY A 151 -11.95 -22.42 0.07
C GLY A 151 -12.00 -20.97 -0.42
N GLY A 152 -12.97 -20.62 -1.26
CA GLY A 152 -13.16 -19.24 -1.74
C GLY A 152 -13.51 -18.28 -0.61
N VAL A 153 -14.38 -18.69 0.31
CA VAL A 153 -14.72 -17.90 1.51
C VAL A 153 -13.50 -17.72 2.41
N LEU A 154 -12.73 -18.78 2.67
CA LEU A 154 -11.50 -18.71 3.44
C LEU A 154 -10.46 -17.81 2.77
N ALA A 155 -10.33 -17.86 1.45
CA ALA A 155 -9.42 -16.99 0.69
C ALA A 155 -9.75 -15.49 0.88
N LEU A 156 -11.02 -15.15 1.12
CA LEU A 156 -11.46 -13.80 1.42
C LEU A 156 -11.30 -13.42 2.90
N ILE A 157 -11.61 -14.35 3.81
CA ILE A 157 -11.62 -14.06 5.26
C ILE A 157 -10.21 -14.07 5.85
N LEU A 158 -9.34 -15.01 5.45
CA LEU A 158 -8.02 -15.17 6.06
C LEU A 158 -7.17 -13.89 6.02
N PRO A 159 -7.09 -13.13 4.92
CA PRO A 159 -6.33 -11.89 4.90
C PRO A 159 -6.89 -10.80 5.82
N LEU A 160 -8.20 -10.79 6.10
CA LEU A 160 -8.82 -9.83 7.03
C LEU A 160 -8.42 -10.09 8.48
N LEU A 161 -8.07 -11.32 8.81
CA LEU A 161 -7.63 -11.73 10.14
C LEU A 161 -6.12 -11.55 10.33
N TRP A 162 -5.39 -11.11 9.30
CA TRP A 162 -3.94 -10.93 9.40
C TRP A 162 -3.63 -9.89 10.48
N PRO A 163 -2.69 -10.16 11.41
CA PRO A 163 -2.33 -9.19 12.42
C PRO A 163 -1.79 -7.93 11.75
N ILE A 164 -2.49 -6.82 11.94
CA ILE A 164 -2.04 -5.47 11.57
C ILE A 164 -0.93 -5.10 12.59
N SER A 165 0.21 -5.80 12.54
CA SER A 165 1.33 -5.54 13.43
C SER A 165 1.98 -4.23 13.02
N ALA A 166 1.71 -3.18 13.81
CA ALA A 166 2.06 -1.78 13.61
C ALA A 166 3.58 -1.44 13.58
N THR A 167 4.48 -2.39 13.35
CA THR A 167 5.90 -2.22 13.73
C THR A 167 6.87 -2.15 12.55
N ASN A 168 6.46 -1.57 11.42
CA ASN A 168 7.38 -1.24 10.31
C ASN A 168 7.62 0.27 10.17
N ALA A 169 7.49 1.03 11.26
CA ALA A 169 8.02 2.39 11.28
C ALA A 169 9.53 2.35 10.95
N PRO A 170 10.04 3.21 10.05
CA PRO A 170 11.47 3.29 9.77
C PRO A 170 12.30 3.48 11.04
N PRO A 171 13.56 3.01 11.10
CA PRO A 171 14.41 3.15 12.29
C PRO A 171 14.45 4.57 12.86
N ILE A 172 14.48 5.60 12.00
CA ILE A 172 14.48 7.02 12.41
C ILE A 172 13.19 7.45 13.11
N VAL A 173 12.04 6.86 12.77
CA VAL A 173 10.76 7.13 13.45
C VAL A 173 10.70 6.36 14.77
N ARG A 174 11.12 5.09 14.77
CA ARG A 174 11.14 4.25 15.98
C ARG A 174 12.05 4.80 17.07
N ALA A 175 13.20 5.36 16.69
CA ALA A 175 14.15 5.96 17.64
C ALA A 175 13.56 7.15 18.42
N GLU A 176 12.53 7.79 17.88
CA GLU A 176 11.90 8.97 18.47
C GLU A 176 10.61 8.63 19.23
N GLN A 177 10.20 7.37 19.28
CA GLN A 177 8.98 6.94 19.98
C GLN A 177 9.18 6.85 21.49
N GLN A 178 8.29 7.47 22.25
CA GLN A 178 8.20 7.33 23.70
C GLN A 178 7.04 6.39 24.05
N PRO A 179 7.30 5.27 24.77
CA PRO A 179 6.23 4.40 25.23
C PRO A 179 5.28 5.16 26.18
N ALA A 180 4.00 4.77 26.19
CA ALA A 180 2.92 5.40 26.96
C ALA A 180 2.50 6.84 26.55
N ARG A 181 3.03 7.37 25.46
CA ARG A 181 2.55 8.63 24.84
C ARG A 181 2.02 8.40 23.43
N VAL A 182 1.14 9.29 22.97
CA VAL A 182 0.78 9.37 21.56
C VAL A 182 1.93 10.05 20.83
N ASN A 183 2.59 9.30 19.95
CA ASN A 183 3.77 9.74 19.21
C ASN A 183 3.35 10.37 17.87
N ILE A 184 3.64 11.65 17.69
CA ILE A 184 3.37 12.39 16.45
C ILE A 184 4.72 12.78 15.84
N VAL A 185 5.17 12.01 14.86
CA VAL A 185 6.41 12.28 14.13
C VAL A 185 6.10 13.00 12.82
N SER A 186 6.36 14.29 12.77
CA SER A 186 6.04 15.16 11.64
C SER A 186 7.27 15.42 10.77
N PHE A 187 7.29 14.88 9.55
CA PHE A 187 8.25 15.27 8.51
C PHE A 187 7.89 16.65 7.96
N THR A 188 8.79 17.62 8.09
CA THR A 188 8.42 19.02 7.89
C THR A 188 9.48 19.86 7.19
N ASP A 189 9.01 20.97 6.62
CA ASP A 189 9.80 21.99 5.95
C ASP A 189 9.29 23.37 6.39
N PHE A 190 10.17 24.19 6.97
CA PHE A 190 9.81 25.52 7.50
C PHE A 190 9.37 26.54 6.43
N GLN A 191 9.61 26.30 5.15
CA GLN A 191 9.09 27.11 4.03
C GLN A 191 7.81 26.52 3.41
N CYS A 192 7.43 25.29 3.73
CA CYS A 192 6.22 24.70 3.16
C CYS A 192 4.96 25.39 3.73
N PRO A 193 4.06 25.95 2.90
CA PRO A 193 2.84 26.59 3.37
C PRO A 193 1.87 25.61 4.05
N TYR A 194 1.86 24.34 3.63
CA TYR A 194 1.04 23.30 4.26
C TYR A 194 1.59 22.90 5.63
N CYS A 195 2.91 22.75 5.77
CA CYS A 195 3.53 22.48 7.08
C CYS A 195 3.25 23.62 8.07
N ARG A 196 3.31 24.87 7.62
CA ARG A 196 2.94 26.04 8.46
C ARG A 196 1.48 26.04 8.89
N ARG A 197 0.57 25.60 8.01
CA ARG A 197 -0.85 25.46 8.37
C ARG A 197 -1.05 24.34 9.38
N LEU A 198 -0.42 23.19 9.16
CA LEU A 198 -0.44 22.07 10.10
C LEU A 198 0.12 22.48 11.47
N HIS A 199 1.23 23.21 11.51
CA HIS A 199 1.82 23.68 12.75
C HIS A 199 0.84 24.50 13.61
N LYS A 200 -0.01 25.34 12.99
CA LYS A 200 -1.04 26.08 13.74
C LYS A 200 -2.02 25.14 14.44
N VAL A 201 -2.47 24.10 13.74
CA VAL A 201 -3.34 23.07 14.32
C VAL A 201 -2.62 22.31 15.43
N MET A 202 -1.35 21.96 15.22
CA MET A 202 -0.54 21.25 16.21
C MET A 202 -0.33 22.06 17.49
N VAL A 203 -0.14 23.38 17.40
CA VAL A 203 -0.07 24.27 18.57
C VAL A 203 -1.33 24.15 19.42
N ASP A 204 -2.52 24.12 18.80
CA ASP A 204 -3.78 24.03 19.53
C ASP A 204 -3.99 22.63 20.14
N VAL A 205 -3.54 21.58 19.44
CA VAL A 205 -3.55 20.20 19.96
C VAL A 205 -2.60 20.02 21.14
N GLU A 206 -1.39 20.58 21.06
CA GLU A 206 -0.40 20.54 22.13
C GLU A 206 -0.87 21.31 23.37
N LYS A 207 -1.57 22.43 23.21
CA LYS A 207 -2.19 23.15 24.33
C LYS A 207 -3.23 22.33 25.08
N GLN A 208 -3.99 21.49 24.37
CA GLN A 208 -5.07 20.69 24.97
C GLN A 208 -4.58 19.36 25.55
N HIS A 209 -3.51 18.79 24.99
CA HIS A 209 -3.11 17.41 25.26
C HIS A 209 -1.62 17.19 25.49
N GLY A 210 -0.81 18.25 25.64
CA GLY A 210 0.66 18.20 25.65
C GLY A 210 1.29 17.09 26.51
N ASP A 211 0.74 16.85 27.72
CA ASP A 211 1.26 15.83 28.64
C ASP A 211 1.14 14.39 28.10
N LYS A 212 0.19 14.16 27.19
CA LYS A 212 -0.06 12.85 26.56
C LYS A 212 0.66 12.69 25.23
N LEU A 213 1.28 13.75 24.71
CA LEU A 213 1.88 13.78 23.38
C LEU A 213 3.40 13.73 23.46
N ASN A 214 3.98 13.08 22.45
CA ASN A 214 5.39 13.22 22.09
C ASN A 214 5.43 13.69 20.63
N VAL A 215 5.64 14.99 20.43
CA VAL A 215 5.68 15.61 19.09
C VAL A 215 7.13 15.78 18.66
N VAL A 216 7.49 15.16 17.54
CA VAL A 216 8.86 15.14 17.02
C VAL A 216 8.86 15.69 15.60
N LEU A 217 9.72 16.67 15.34
CA LEU A 217 9.88 17.25 14.01
C LEU A 217 11.10 16.63 13.31
N LEU A 218 10.86 15.92 12.20
CA LEU A 218 11.92 15.42 11.32
C LEU A 218 12.06 16.32 10.10
N MET A 219 13.26 16.84 9.85
CA MET A 219 13.47 17.82 8.79
C MET A 219 13.47 17.17 7.39
N ARG A 220 12.60 17.65 6.50
CA ARG A 220 12.53 17.23 5.09
C ARG A 220 12.52 18.46 4.16
N PRO A 221 13.62 19.22 4.07
CA PRO A 221 13.69 20.41 3.22
C PRO A 221 13.53 20.03 1.74
N LEU A 222 12.50 20.56 1.10
CA LEU A 222 12.21 20.31 -0.31
C LEU A 222 13.19 21.08 -1.20
N ARG A 223 13.63 20.44 -2.30
CA ARG A 223 14.61 21.04 -3.24
C ARG A 223 14.16 22.38 -3.82
N ARG A 224 12.84 22.61 -3.93
CA ARG A 224 12.26 23.86 -4.46
C ARG A 224 12.27 25.01 -3.44
N HIS A 225 12.50 24.72 -2.16
CA HIS A 225 12.50 25.71 -1.08
C HIS A 225 13.94 26.14 -0.75
N LYS A 226 14.37 27.26 -1.37
CA LYS A 226 15.77 27.72 -1.35
C LYS A 226 16.39 27.91 0.04
N ARG A 227 15.58 28.22 1.06
CA ARG A 227 15.99 28.52 2.45
C ARG A 227 15.55 27.46 3.45
N ALA A 228 14.86 26.40 3.00
CA ALA A 228 14.41 25.33 3.88
C ALA A 228 15.60 24.58 4.49
N LYS A 229 16.66 24.35 3.69
CA LYS A 229 17.87 23.66 4.17
C LYS A 229 18.58 24.44 5.28
N SER A 230 18.75 25.75 5.13
CA SER A 230 19.38 26.59 6.15
C SER A 230 18.52 26.69 7.41
N ALA A 231 17.20 26.83 7.27
CA ALA A 231 16.28 26.85 8.42
C ALA A 231 16.27 25.50 9.16
N ALA A 232 16.26 24.38 8.43
CA ALA A 232 16.36 23.05 9.01
C ALA A 232 17.67 22.85 9.78
N LEU A 233 18.80 23.30 9.21
CA LEU A 233 20.10 23.21 9.89
C LEU A 233 20.11 24.04 11.17
N ALA A 234 19.63 25.29 11.11
CA ALA A 234 19.54 26.15 12.29
C ALA A 234 18.70 25.51 13.40
N TYR A 235 17.57 24.88 13.06
CA TYR A 235 16.76 24.14 14.02
C TYR A 235 17.49 22.95 14.63
N LEU A 236 18.16 22.13 13.80
CA LEU A 236 18.87 20.93 14.26
C LEU A 236 20.08 21.25 15.14
N CYS A 237 20.69 22.43 14.97
CA CYS A 237 21.79 22.89 15.82
C CYS A 237 21.34 23.37 17.21
N MET A 238 20.05 23.63 17.43
CA MET A 238 19.55 24.01 18.74
C MET A 238 19.59 22.83 19.73
N PRO A 239 19.87 23.09 21.03
CA PRO A 239 19.64 22.12 22.10
C PRO A 239 18.21 21.56 22.05
N LYS A 240 18.05 20.25 22.32
CA LYS A 240 16.75 19.54 22.15
C LYS A 240 15.61 20.18 22.94
N ASP A 241 15.88 20.69 24.14
CA ASP A 241 14.92 21.40 25.01
C ASP A 241 14.43 22.74 24.41
N LYS A 242 15.24 23.37 23.55
CA LYS A 242 14.94 24.66 22.93
C LYS A 242 14.33 24.55 21.53
N GLN A 243 14.44 23.38 20.91
CA GLN A 243 13.94 23.11 19.57
C GLN A 243 12.44 23.45 19.40
N PRO A 244 11.51 23.09 20.30
CA PRO A 244 10.09 23.39 20.12
C PRO A 244 9.81 24.89 20.01
N ALA A 245 10.35 25.69 20.95
CA ALA A 245 10.23 27.14 20.94
C ALA A 245 10.82 27.75 19.67
N TYR A 246 12.00 27.30 19.24
CA TYR A 246 12.64 27.77 18.03
C TYR A 246 11.84 27.42 16.77
N ALA A 247 11.25 26.22 16.71
CA ALA A 247 10.36 25.83 15.61
C ALA A 247 9.15 26.77 15.49
N HIS A 248 8.50 27.14 16.60
CA HIS A 248 7.41 28.12 16.57
C HIS A 248 7.84 29.46 15.96
N GLN A 249 9.05 29.94 16.27
CA GLN A 249 9.60 31.16 15.68
C GLN A 249 9.83 31.01 14.17
N LEU A 250 10.39 29.88 13.73
CA LEU A 250 10.59 29.61 12.31
C LEU A 250 9.25 29.50 11.54
N TYR A 251 8.23 28.87 12.11
CA TYR A 251 6.91 28.78 11.47
C TYR A 251 6.12 30.09 11.47
N SER A 252 6.41 31.02 12.40
CA SER A 252 5.74 32.32 12.48
C SER A 252 6.45 33.42 11.70
N MET A 253 7.77 33.33 11.50
CA MET A 253 8.51 34.34 10.73
C MET A 253 8.14 34.34 9.24
N LYS A 254 8.27 35.51 8.59
CA LYS A 254 8.10 35.61 7.13
C LYS A 254 9.21 34.80 6.44
N GLN A 255 8.86 33.94 5.49
CA GLN A 255 9.83 33.10 4.77
C GLN A 255 10.92 33.92 4.06
N LYS A 256 10.58 35.14 3.64
CA LYS A 256 11.54 36.06 3.03
C LYS A 256 12.68 36.48 3.99
N ASN A 257 12.52 36.26 5.29
CA ASN A 257 13.51 36.58 6.33
C ASN A 257 14.35 35.37 6.76
N MET A 258 14.13 34.18 6.20
CA MET A 258 14.93 32.98 6.52
C MET A 258 16.31 32.98 5.85
N THR A 259 17.04 34.09 5.96
CA THR A 259 18.42 34.18 5.49
C THR A 259 19.37 33.58 6.54
N PRO A 260 20.54 33.05 6.14
CA PRO A 260 21.50 32.46 7.08
C PRO A 260 21.86 33.39 8.25
N GLU A 261 22.04 34.68 7.98
CA GLU A 261 22.39 35.69 8.98
C GLU A 261 21.28 35.86 10.01
N HIS A 262 20.04 36.02 9.55
CA HIS A 262 18.89 36.18 10.43
C HIS A 262 18.63 34.93 11.26
N LEU A 263 18.75 33.74 10.65
CA LEU A 263 18.60 32.46 11.36
C LEU A 263 19.64 32.32 12.47
N ARG A 264 20.89 32.72 12.23
CA ARG A 264 21.96 32.73 13.24
C ARG A 264 21.64 33.70 14.38
N THR A 265 21.22 34.93 14.07
CA THR A 265 20.84 35.91 15.09
C THR A 265 19.68 35.40 15.94
N LEU A 266 18.67 34.79 15.31
CA LEU A 266 17.52 34.22 15.99
C LEU A 266 17.91 33.05 16.90
N ALA A 267 18.80 32.17 16.44
CA ALA A 267 19.28 31.03 17.22
C ALA A 267 20.06 31.49 18.47
N LEU A 268 20.97 32.46 18.31
CA LEU A 268 21.73 33.04 19.42
C LEU A 268 20.80 33.70 20.45
N ALA A 269 19.76 34.41 20.00
CA ALA A 269 18.77 35.02 20.89
C ALA A 269 17.93 33.97 21.65
N ALA A 270 17.70 32.80 21.04
CA ALA A 270 17.07 31.66 21.70
C ALA A 270 18.05 30.86 22.58
N GLY A 271 19.33 31.23 22.61
CA GLY A 271 20.39 30.58 23.39
C GLY A 271 20.86 29.25 22.82
N GLY A 272 20.96 29.15 21.50
CA GLY A 272 21.69 28.08 20.80
C GLY A 272 22.89 28.60 20.03
#